data_AF-A0A133NB52-F1
#
_entry.id   AF-A0A133NB52-F1
#
_cell.length_a   1.000
_cell.length_b   1.000
_cell.length_c   1.000
_cell.angle_alpha   90.00
_cell.angle_beta   90.00
_cell.angle_gamma   90.00
#
_symmetry.space_group_name_H-M   'P 1'
#
loop_
_entity.id
_entity.type
_entity.pdbx_description
1 polymer ?
#
loop_
_entity_poly.entity_id
_entity_poly.type
_entity_poly.pdbx_seq_one_letter_code
_entity_poly.pdbx_strand_id
1 'polypeptide(L)'
;MRFILKFQLSTMRIPIEIRRTMISFIKKSLTQAHDGKYYENFFKDTELKDYCFSIIYPLKQFHKNEIELKKPEISVVFSCTDVRENSF
;
A
#
# COMPACT_ATOMS: atom_id res chain seq x y z
N MET A 1 -11.91 -5.11 7.35
CA MET A 1 -10.80 -4.63 8.20
C MET A 1 -10.12 -3.38 7.62
N ARG A 2 -9.63 -2.45 8.47
CA ARG A 2 -8.86 -1.26 8.04
C ARG A 2 -7.66 -1.01 8.95
N PHE A 3 -6.52 -0.68 8.34
CA PHE A 3 -5.27 -0.37 9.03
C PHE A 3 -4.64 0.94 8.54
N ILE A 4 -3.77 1.52 9.36
CA ILE A 4 -2.88 2.61 8.98
C ILE A 4 -1.44 2.16 9.17
N LEU A 5 -0.70 2.09 8.06
CA LEU A 5 0.73 1.84 8.06
C LEU A 5 1.46 3.19 8.08
N LYS A 6 2.34 3.41 9.05
CA LYS A 6 3.16 4.63 9.14
C LYS A 6 4.60 4.30 8.73
N PHE A 7 5.16 5.07 7.82
CA PHE A 7 6.51 4.87 7.31
C PHE A 7 7.35 6.11 7.60
N GLN A 8 8.53 5.88 8.19
CA GLN A 8 9.58 6.88 8.23
C GLN A 8 10.47 6.73 7.00
N LEU A 9 10.78 7.84 6.35
CA LEU A 9 11.57 7.89 5.12
C LEU A 9 12.97 8.44 5.41
N SER A 10 13.95 8.04 4.61
CA SER A 10 15.30 8.61 4.64
C SER A 10 15.41 9.94 3.87
N THR A 11 14.34 10.36 3.18
CA THR A 11 14.32 11.51 2.27
C THR A 11 13.00 12.27 2.37
N MET A 12 13.05 13.55 2.04
CA MET A 12 11.90 14.45 1.91
C MET A 12 11.27 14.43 0.51
N ARG A 13 11.89 13.72 -0.44
CA ARG A 13 11.46 13.66 -1.84
C ARG A 13 11.15 12.22 -2.22
N ILE A 14 9.95 12.00 -2.75
CA ILE A 14 9.51 10.69 -3.22
C ILE A 14 9.12 10.77 -4.70
N PRO A 15 9.30 9.69 -5.48
CA PRO A 15 8.84 9.65 -6.87
C PRO A 15 7.32 9.87 -6.96
N ILE A 16 6.86 10.54 -8.01
CA ILE A 16 5.42 10.74 -8.24
C ILE A 16 4.67 9.41 -8.46
N GLU A 17 5.40 8.40 -8.95
CA GLU A 17 4.93 7.02 -9.17
C GLU A 17 4.89 6.15 -7.89
N ILE A 18 4.92 6.75 -6.70
CA ILE A 18 4.95 6.05 -5.40
C ILE A 18 3.85 4.99 -5.23
N ARG A 19 2.70 5.16 -5.91
CA ARG A 19 1.63 4.14 -5.94
C ARG A 19 2.14 2.79 -6.46
N ARG A 20 2.98 2.79 -7.51
CA ARG A 20 3.59 1.57 -8.06
C ARG A 20 4.53 0.92 -7.05
N THR A 21 5.34 1.73 -6.36
CA THR A 21 6.22 1.26 -5.29
C THR A 21 5.41 0.61 -4.15
N MET A 22 4.28 1.21 -3.78
CA MET A 22 3.41 0.66 -2.74
C MET A 22 2.77 -0.68 -3.16
N ILE A 23 2.35 -0.81 -4.43
CA ILE A 23 1.86 -2.10 -4.95
C ILE A 23 2.96 -3.16 -4.91
N SER A 24 4.19 -2.80 -5.31
CA SER A 24 5.34 -3.70 -5.25
C SER A 24 5.62 -4.15 -3.81
N PHE A 25 5.56 -3.22 -2.85
CA PHE A 25 5.68 -3.50 -1.42
C PHE A 25 4.60 -4.47 -0.91
N ILE A 26 3.33 -4.25 -1.30
CA ILE A 26 2.22 -5.12 -0.92
C ILE A 26 2.43 -6.53 -1.48
N LYS A 27 2.76 -6.65 -2.77
CA LYS A 27 3.03 -7.93 -3.43
C LYS A 27 4.14 -8.69 -2.72
N LYS A 28 5.29 -8.04 -2.51
CA LYS A 28 6.43 -8.64 -1.81
C LYS A 28 6.07 -9.09 -0.39
N SER A 29 5.33 -8.26 0.35
CA SER A 29 4.89 -8.59 1.71
C SER A 29 4.01 -9.84 1.72
N LEU A 30 3.09 -9.97 0.77
CA LEU A 30 2.20 -11.15 0.69
C LEU A 30 2.93 -12.40 0.21
N THR A 31 3.90 -12.28 -0.69
CA THR A 31 4.75 -13.40 -1.11
C THR A 31 5.61 -13.91 0.05
N GLN A 32 6.11 -13.01 0.91
CA GLN A 32 6.95 -13.39 2.06
C GLN A 32 6.13 -13.85 3.27
N ALA A 33 4.90 -13.36 3.42
CA ALA A 33 4.02 -13.76 4.50
C ALA A 33 3.51 -15.18 4.28
N HIS A 34 3.68 -16.04 5.29
CA HIS A 34 3.15 -17.41 5.30
C HIS A 34 3.45 -18.20 4.00
N ASP A 35 4.69 -18.09 3.52
CA ASP A 35 5.17 -18.78 2.31
C ASP A 35 4.32 -18.51 1.05
N GLY A 36 3.83 -17.28 0.93
CA GLY A 36 3.05 -16.84 -0.23
C GLY A 36 1.59 -17.30 -0.23
N LYS A 37 1.12 -17.96 0.84
CA LYS A 37 -0.25 -18.50 0.97
C LYS A 37 -1.35 -17.51 0.58
N TYR A 38 -1.15 -16.22 0.84
CA TYR A 38 -2.15 -15.18 0.59
C TYR A 38 -1.97 -14.48 -0.76
N TYR A 39 -0.82 -14.62 -1.42
CA TYR A 39 -0.52 -13.87 -2.64
C TYR A 39 -1.55 -14.16 -3.74
N GLU A 40 -1.85 -15.43 -3.97
CA GLU A 40 -2.77 -15.85 -5.03
C GLU A 40 -4.19 -15.29 -4.82
N ASN A 41 -4.68 -15.27 -3.57
CA ASN A 41 -6.01 -14.74 -3.22
C ASN A 41 -6.17 -13.26 -3.58
N PHE A 42 -5.09 -12.48 -3.51
CA PHE A 42 -5.11 -11.06 -3.83
C PHE A 42 -4.65 -10.75 -5.26
N PHE A 43 -3.82 -11.59 -5.88
CA PHE A 43 -3.12 -11.25 -7.13
C PHE A 43 -3.34 -12.19 -8.31
N LYS A 44 -3.85 -13.41 -8.14
CA LYS A 44 -4.18 -14.34 -9.23
C LYS A 44 -5.62 -14.16 -9.69
N ASP A 45 -5.84 -14.16 -11.01
CA ASP A 45 -7.13 -14.26 -11.72
C ASP A 45 -8.31 -13.41 -11.17
N THR A 46 -7.99 -12.28 -10.54
CA THR A 46 -8.97 -11.39 -9.89
C THR A 46 -9.20 -10.17 -10.75
N GLU A 47 -10.35 -10.11 -11.44
CA GLU A 47 -10.81 -8.91 -12.17
C GLU A 47 -11.04 -7.72 -11.22
N LEU A 48 -11.47 -8.01 -9.98
CA LEU A 48 -11.65 -7.05 -8.90
C LEU A 48 -10.77 -7.42 -7.71
N LYS A 49 -9.98 -6.45 -7.24
CA LYS A 49 -9.13 -6.59 -6.05
C LYS A 49 -9.93 -6.26 -4.82
N ASP A 50 -10.00 -7.19 -3.87
CA ASP A 50 -10.78 -7.01 -2.63
C ASP A 50 -10.04 -6.18 -1.56
N TYR A 51 -9.22 -5.23 -2.02
CA TYR A 51 -8.50 -4.30 -1.17
C TYR A 51 -8.41 -2.93 -1.84
N CYS A 52 -8.33 -1.90 -1.00
CA CYS A 52 -8.07 -0.53 -1.42
C CYS A 52 -7.02 0.08 -0.50
N PHE A 53 -6.21 0.98 -1.05
CA PHE A 53 -5.30 1.77 -0.24
C PHE A 53 -5.18 3.20 -0.76
N SER A 54 -4.97 4.12 0.17
CA SER A 54 -4.60 5.51 -0.10
C SER A 54 -3.31 5.86 0.61
N ILE A 55 -2.55 6.78 0.03
CA ILE A 55 -1.31 7.27 0.61
C ILE A 55 -1.54 8.72 1.04
N ILE A 56 -1.26 9.01 2.29
CA ILE A 56 -1.34 10.34 2.90
C ILE A 56 0.08 10.89 2.97
N TYR A 57 0.29 12.00 2.27
CA TYR A 57 1.56 12.72 2.26
C TYR A 57 1.41 13.99 3.09
N PRO A 58 2.41 14.34 3.93
CA PRO A 58 2.55 15.69 4.44
C PRO A 58 3.04 16.60 3.30
N LEU A 59 2.19 16.88 2.32
CA LEU A 59 2.56 17.57 1.06
C LEU A 59 3.14 18.96 1.34
N LYS A 60 4.29 19.24 0.73
CA LYS A 60 4.85 20.59 0.57
C LYS A 60 4.60 21.11 -0.84
N GLN A 61 5.06 20.37 -1.86
CA GLN A 61 4.95 20.78 -3.27
C GLN A 61 5.02 19.57 -4.21
N PHE A 62 4.31 19.66 -5.35
CA PHE A 62 4.50 18.74 -6.47
C PHE A 62 5.51 19.30 -7.46
N HIS A 63 6.44 18.45 -7.90
CA HIS A 63 7.37 18.70 -8.99
C HIS A 63 7.05 17.76 -10.16
N LYS A 64 7.72 17.94 -11.30
CA LYS A 64 7.46 17.16 -12.52
C LYS A 64 7.52 15.65 -12.31
N ASN A 65 8.51 15.17 -11.54
CA ASN A 65 8.79 13.74 -11.35
C ASN A 65 8.76 13.30 -9.88
N GLU A 66 8.58 14.22 -8.95
CA GLU A 66 8.72 13.97 -7.52
C GLU A 66 7.72 14.78 -6.69
N ILE A 67 7.46 14.31 -5.48
CA ILE A 67 6.64 14.96 -4.47
C ILE A 67 7.58 15.38 -3.34
N GLU A 68 7.59 16.67 -3.02
CA GLU A 68 8.29 17.21 -1.87
C GLU A 68 7.38 17.20 -0.64
N LEU A 69 7.90 16.65 0.46
CA LEU A 69 7.21 16.50 1.72
C LEU A 69 7.60 17.61 2.71
N LYS A 70 6.74 17.87 3.69
CA LYS A 70 7.01 18.74 4.85
C LYS A 70 7.75 18.01 5.96
N LYS A 71 7.60 16.68 6.02
CA LYS A 71 8.27 15.78 6.96
C LYS A 71 8.62 14.46 6.24
N PRO A 72 9.68 13.74 6.66
CA PRO A 72 10.11 12.52 5.99
C PRO A 72 9.26 11.32 6.46
N GLU A 73 7.95 11.44 6.30
CA GLU A 73 6.99 10.42 6.73
C GLU A 73 5.84 10.33 5.74
N ILE A 74 5.28 9.14 5.58
CA ILE A 74 4.00 8.92 4.88
C ILE A 74 3.14 7.96 5.68
N SER A 75 1.83 8.06 5.50
CA SER A 75 0.89 7.07 6.02
C SER A 75 0.15 6.39 4.88
N VAL A 76 -0.10 5.10 4.99
CA VAL A 76 -0.91 4.35 4.04
C VAL A 76 -2.12 3.82 4.78
N VAL A 77 -3.30 4.27 4.36
CA VAL A 77 -4.56 3.70 4.83
C VAL A 77 -4.84 2.51 3.94
N PHE A 78 -4.91 1.33 4.53
CA PHE A 78 -5.19 0.08 3.82
C PHE A 78 -6.50 -0.50 4.34
N SER A 79 -7.39 -0.87 3.41
CA SER A 79 -8.70 -1.45 3.70
C SER A 79 -8.88 -2.72 2.87
N CYS A 80 -9.47 -3.74 3.49
CA CYS A 80 -9.85 -5.00 2.86
C CYS A 80 -11.21 -5.41 3.44
N THR A 81 -12.00 -6.17 2.69
CA THR A 81 -13.19 -6.83 3.25
C THR A 81 -12.81 -7.72 4.43
N ASP A 82 -13.74 -7.86 5.36
CA ASP A 82 -13.65 -8.91 6.36
C ASP A 82 -14.17 -10.20 5.72
N VAL A 83 -13.26 -11.11 5.35
CA VAL A 83 -13.67 -12.47 5.03
C VAL A 83 -14.10 -13.12 6.34
N ARG A 84 -15.40 -13.06 6.64
CA ARG A 84 -16.01 -14.07 7.50
C ARG A 84 -16.13 -15.32 6.64
N GLU A 85 -15.37 -16.36 6.97
CA GLU A 85 -15.71 -17.71 6.50
C GLU A 85 -17.18 -17.97 6.84
N ASN A 86 -17.90 -18.48 5.85
CA ASN A 86 -19.30 -18.85 5.94
C ASN A 86 -19.59 -19.64 7.23
N SER A 87 -20.49 -19.12 8.07
CA SER A 87 -21.33 -19.98 8.89
C SER A 87 -22.31 -20.66 7.93
N PHE A 88 -22.00 -21.91 7.60
CA PHE A 88 -22.91 -22.86 6.94
C PHE A 88 -24.15 -23.12 7.80
#